data_AF-A0A1C5WA57-F1
#
_entry.id   AF-A0A1C5WA57-F1
#
_cell.length_a   1.000
_cell.length_b   1.000
_cell.length_c   1.000
_cell.angle_alpha   90.00
_cell.angle_beta   90.00
_cell.angle_gamma   90.00
#
_symmetry.space_group_name_H-M   'P 1'
#
loop_
_entity.id
_entity.type
_entity.pdbx_description
1 polymer ?
#
loop_
_entity_poly.entity_id
_entity_poly.type
_entity_poly.pdbx_seq_one_letter_code
_entity_poly.pdbx_strand_id
1 'polypeptide(L)'
;MKKLITWLIIGYLLIGFGVPIQAAQQGIKTKYGYIEMYDPDTAIYIKPVRNQRIVRVPDKVIVDGYNVRIIGVKRKAFKSKRIRTIYLGKNVFLIPKKTFKRVKGKVIVKNKMTWQAVKKSGNGKFRLMMK
;
A
#
# COMPACT_ATOMS: atom_id res chain seq x y z
N MET A 1 -46.55 -13.01 16.18
CA MET A 1 -46.79 -12.05 15.07
C MET A 1 -46.51 -10.66 15.63
N LYS A 2 -45.58 -9.82 15.19
CA LYS A 2 -44.97 -9.60 13.87
C LYS A 2 -43.52 -9.11 14.07
N LYS A 3 -42.53 -9.91 13.64
CA LYS A 3 -41.18 -9.46 13.29
C LYS A 3 -41.25 -9.11 11.80
N LEU A 4 -41.43 -7.84 11.42
CA LEU A 4 -41.45 -7.42 10.00
C LEU A 4 -41.52 -5.88 9.87
N ILE A 5 -40.58 -5.15 10.46
CA ILE A 5 -40.19 -3.82 9.95
C ILE A 5 -38.68 -3.85 9.76
N THR A 6 -38.35 -4.78 8.87
CA THR A 6 -37.05 -5.16 8.39
C THR A 6 -36.73 -4.18 7.26
N TRP A 7 -35.66 -3.41 7.42
CA TRP A 7 -34.66 -3.21 6.36
C TRP A 7 -34.87 -2.23 5.20
N LEU A 8 -35.96 -1.47 5.11
CA LEU A 8 -36.20 -0.66 3.90
C LEU A 8 -35.78 0.82 3.93
N ILE A 9 -35.37 1.40 5.08
CA ILE A 9 -35.20 2.86 5.18
C ILE A 9 -33.71 3.32 5.20
N ILE A 10 -32.75 2.42 5.44
CA ILE A 10 -31.31 2.79 5.46
C ILE A 10 -30.64 2.52 4.10
N GLY A 11 -31.43 2.33 3.05
CA GLY A 11 -30.94 1.95 1.72
C GLY A 11 -30.93 3.07 0.67
N TYR A 12 -31.57 4.22 0.90
CA TYR A 12 -31.87 5.14 -0.21
C TYR A 12 -31.95 6.61 0.21
N LEU A 13 -30.89 7.15 0.79
CA LEU A 13 -30.72 8.61 0.81
C LEU A 13 -29.26 8.96 1.04
N LEU A 14 -28.47 8.97 -0.05
CA LEU A 14 -27.32 9.85 -0.31
C LEU A 14 -26.56 9.31 -1.53
N ILE A 15 -27.22 9.39 -2.68
CA ILE A 15 -26.54 9.42 -3.97
C ILE A 15 -25.92 10.82 -4.07
N GLY A 16 -24.61 10.86 -3.86
CA GLY A 16 -23.79 12.06 -3.93
C GLY A 16 -22.32 11.67 -3.80
N PHE A 17 -21.77 11.11 -4.89
CA PHE A 17 -20.34 10.93 -5.18
C PHE A 17 -19.39 10.91 -3.97
N GLY A 18 -19.49 9.86 -3.16
CA GLY A 18 -18.50 9.54 -2.13
C GLY A 18 -18.16 8.08 -2.28
N VAL A 19 -16.96 7.79 -2.78
CA VAL A 19 -16.37 6.45 -2.75
C VAL A 19 -16.66 5.84 -1.37
N PRO A 20 -17.30 4.66 -1.27
CA PRO A 20 -17.71 4.13 0.02
C PRO A 20 -16.47 4.00 0.91
N ILE A 21 -16.44 4.80 1.98
CA ILE A 21 -15.36 4.88 2.96
C ILE A 21 -15.02 3.50 3.54
N GLN A 22 -15.97 2.56 3.50
CA GLN A 22 -15.79 1.15 3.87
C GLN A 22 -14.88 0.35 2.92
N ALA A 23 -14.86 0.67 1.62
CA ALA A 23 -13.95 0.03 0.64
C ALA A 23 -12.52 0.58 0.74
N ALA A 24 -12.37 1.85 1.16
CA ALA A 24 -11.05 2.45 1.40
C ALA A 24 -10.29 1.77 2.56
N GLN A 25 -10.98 1.12 3.50
CA GLN A 25 -10.35 0.37 4.60
C GLN A 25 -9.97 -1.08 4.25
N GLN A 26 -10.54 -1.64 3.18
CA GLN A 26 -10.26 -3.00 2.73
C GLN A 26 -9.26 -2.97 1.57
N GLY A 27 -8.08 -3.54 1.77
CA GLY A 27 -7.02 -3.52 0.77
C GLY A 27 -7.42 -4.15 -0.56
N ILE A 28 -7.41 -3.36 -1.64
CA ILE A 28 -7.69 -3.79 -3.02
C ILE A 28 -6.53 -4.66 -3.51
N LYS A 29 -6.83 -5.86 -3.99
CA LYS A 29 -5.83 -6.80 -4.50
C LYS A 29 -5.49 -6.45 -5.96
N THR A 30 -4.25 -6.06 -6.22
CA THR A 30 -3.69 -5.87 -7.56
C THR A 30 -2.65 -6.93 -7.90
N LYS A 31 -2.17 -6.97 -9.15
CA LYS A 31 -1.03 -7.81 -9.55
C LYS A 31 0.27 -7.50 -8.80
N TYR A 32 0.40 -6.29 -8.23
CA TYR A 32 1.60 -5.83 -7.54
C TYR A 32 1.55 -6.05 -6.02
N GLY A 33 0.36 -6.17 -5.45
CA GLY A 33 0.15 -6.16 -4.01
C GLY A 33 -1.27 -5.79 -3.62
N TYR A 34 -1.52 -5.80 -2.33
CA TYR A 34 -2.69 -5.16 -1.75
C TYR A 34 -2.40 -3.66 -1.61
N ILE A 35 -3.34 -2.82 -2.01
CA ILE A 35 -3.25 -1.36 -1.93
C ILE A 35 -4.47 -0.81 -1.17
N GLU A 36 -4.30 0.31 -0.51
CA GLU A 36 -5.36 1.06 0.18
C GLU A 36 -5.52 2.37 -0.57
N MET A 37 -6.74 2.70 -0.99
CA MET A 37 -6.98 4.03 -1.56
C MET A 37 -6.88 5.06 -0.43
N TYR A 38 -6.09 6.11 -0.66
CA TYR A 38 -5.94 7.22 0.27
C TYR A 38 -6.77 8.40 -0.20
N ASP A 39 -6.63 8.76 -1.49
CA ASP A 39 -7.44 9.75 -2.20
C ASP A 39 -7.90 9.16 -3.55
N PRO A 40 -8.81 9.82 -4.31
CA PRO A 40 -9.24 9.34 -5.63
C PRO A 40 -8.07 9.05 -6.59
N ASP A 41 -7.00 9.84 -6.48
CA ASP A 41 -5.82 9.75 -7.34
C ASP A 41 -4.61 9.08 -6.68
N THR A 42 -4.69 8.74 -5.39
CA THR A 42 -3.53 8.24 -4.63
C THR A 42 -3.84 7.00 -3.79
N ALA A 43 -2.83 6.13 -3.65
CA ALA A 43 -2.92 4.91 -2.88
C ALA A 43 -1.65 4.64 -2.06
N ILE A 44 -1.82 3.86 -1.00
CA ILE A 44 -0.77 3.34 -0.14
C ILE A 44 -0.65 1.83 -0.35
N TYR A 45 0.59 1.37 -0.59
CA TYR A 45 0.88 -0.04 -0.72
C TYR A 45 0.82 -0.76 0.64
N ILE A 46 -0.03 -1.77 0.78
CA ILE A 46 -0.26 -2.46 2.06
C ILE A 46 0.69 -3.63 2.26
N LYS A 47 0.72 -4.60 1.33
CA LYS A 47 1.53 -5.84 1.45
C LYS A 47 1.59 -6.56 0.11
N PRO A 48 2.62 -7.40 -0.16
CA PRO A 48 2.66 -8.21 -1.37
C PRO A 48 1.58 -9.28 -1.42
N VAL A 49 1.09 -9.59 -2.63
CA VAL A 49 0.28 -10.79 -2.87
C VAL A 49 1.19 -11.99 -2.65
N ARG A 50 0.88 -12.84 -1.65
CA ARG A 50 1.66 -14.02 -1.29
C ARG A 50 3.15 -13.73 -1.02
N ASN A 51 3.50 -13.11 0.12
CA ASN A 51 4.88 -13.00 0.69
C ASN A 51 6.06 -13.32 -0.25
N GLN A 52 6.19 -12.56 -1.34
CA GLN A 52 7.08 -12.89 -2.47
C GLN A 52 8.55 -12.72 -2.08
N ARG A 53 9.45 -13.38 -2.82
CA ARG A 53 10.90 -13.19 -2.64
C ARG A 53 11.37 -11.83 -3.18
N ILE A 54 10.76 -11.38 -4.27
CA ILE A 54 11.02 -10.09 -4.91
C ILE A 54 9.71 -9.31 -4.95
N VAL A 55 9.72 -8.08 -4.47
CA VAL A 55 8.54 -7.20 -4.44
C VAL A 55 8.83 -5.95 -5.24
N ARG A 56 7.89 -5.56 -6.10
CA ARG A 56 7.98 -4.35 -6.92
C ARG A 56 6.77 -3.47 -6.61
N VAL A 57 7.00 -2.37 -5.91
CA VAL A 57 5.99 -1.32 -5.71
C VAL A 57 6.04 -0.41 -6.94
N PRO A 58 4.98 -0.38 -7.76
CA PRO A 58 4.94 0.47 -8.94
C PRO A 58 4.67 1.93 -8.56
N ASP A 59 4.86 2.85 -9.51
CA ASP A 59 4.54 4.27 -9.36
C ASP A 59 3.04 4.57 -9.49
N LYS A 60 2.36 3.75 -10.29
CA LYS A 60 0.95 3.82 -10.62
C LYS A 60 0.37 2.42 -10.72
N VAL A 61 -0.91 2.31 -10.43
CA VAL A 61 -1.72 1.10 -10.57
C VAL A 61 -3.05 1.47 -11.19
N ILE A 62 -3.59 0.57 -12.01
CA ILE A 62 -4.94 0.72 -12.53
C ILE A 62 -5.88 0.03 -11.55
N VAL A 63 -6.84 0.77 -11.02
CA VAL A 63 -7.88 0.30 -10.11
C VAL A 63 -9.21 0.69 -10.73
N ASP A 64 -10.03 -0.30 -11.07
CA ASP A 64 -11.36 -0.09 -11.65
C ASP A 64 -11.36 0.88 -12.86
N GLY A 65 -10.32 0.80 -13.68
CA GLY A 65 -10.15 1.66 -14.87
C GLY A 65 -9.43 2.99 -14.61
N TYR A 66 -9.21 3.38 -13.35
CA TYR A 66 -8.57 4.64 -12.98
C TYR A 66 -7.08 4.48 -12.69
N ASN A 67 -6.29 5.48 -13.10
CA ASN A 67 -4.86 5.54 -12.86
C ASN A 67 -4.55 6.13 -11.48
N VAL A 68 -4.27 5.29 -10.50
CA VAL A 68 -3.98 5.69 -9.13
C VAL A 68 -2.48 5.71 -8.88
N ARG A 69 -1.96 6.79 -8.30
CA ARG A 69 -0.53 6.95 -7.95
C ARG A 69 -0.23 6.28 -6.62
N ILE A 70 0.84 5.48 -6.55
CA ILE A 70 1.31 4.97 -5.25
C ILE A 70 2.29 5.98 -4.64
N ILE A 71 1.86 6.62 -3.56
CA ILE A 71 2.65 7.64 -2.85
C ILE A 71 3.44 7.08 -1.66
N GLY A 72 3.09 5.88 -1.21
CA GLY A 72 3.55 5.37 0.07
C GLY A 72 3.40 3.88 0.27
N VAL A 73 3.91 3.42 1.41
CA VAL A 73 3.75 2.05 1.89
C VAL A 73 3.21 2.06 3.33
N LYS A 74 2.32 1.12 3.66
CA LYS A 74 1.76 0.97 5.00
C LYS A 74 2.85 0.47 5.95
N ARG A 75 2.71 0.84 7.22
CA ARG A 75 3.60 0.35 8.28
C ARG A 75 3.60 -1.18 8.26
N LYS A 76 4.79 -1.80 8.29
CA LYS A 76 4.99 -3.27 8.25
C LYS A 76 4.64 -3.92 6.90
N ALA A 77 4.47 -3.18 5.81
CA ALA A 77 4.12 -3.72 4.49
C ALA A 77 5.04 -4.86 4.00
N PHE A 78 6.32 -4.81 4.39
CA PHE A 78 7.32 -5.82 4.04
C PHE A 78 7.83 -6.61 5.27
N LYS A 79 6.99 -6.82 6.29
CA LYS A 79 7.36 -7.59 7.50
C LYS A 79 7.43 -9.10 7.22
N SER A 80 8.31 -9.53 6.32
CA SER A 80 8.54 -10.93 5.95
C SER A 80 10.03 -11.25 5.86
N LYS A 81 10.42 -12.46 6.31
CA LYS A 81 11.78 -12.99 6.15
C LYS A 81 12.05 -13.52 4.73
N ARG A 82 10.98 -13.77 3.95
CA ARG A 82 11.07 -14.31 2.58
C ARG A 82 11.48 -13.25 1.56
N ILE A 83 11.13 -11.99 1.81
CA ILE A 83 11.45 -10.87 0.92
C ILE A 83 12.96 -10.61 0.96
N ARG A 84 13.61 -10.75 -0.20
CA ARG A 84 15.05 -10.50 -0.42
C ARG A 84 15.31 -9.27 -1.26
N THR A 85 14.35 -8.80 -2.04
CA THR A 85 14.53 -7.59 -2.84
C THR A 85 13.23 -6.81 -2.90
N ILE A 86 13.31 -5.52 -2.61
CA ILE A 86 12.19 -4.57 -2.72
C ILE A 86 12.63 -3.49 -3.69
N TYR A 87 11.83 -3.27 -4.72
CA TYR A 87 11.93 -2.11 -5.59
C TYR A 87 10.81 -1.14 -5.22
N LEU A 88 11.18 0.08 -4.83
CA LEU A 88 10.22 1.17 -4.64
C LEU A 88 10.18 2.02 -5.90
N GLY A 89 8.96 2.41 -6.31
CA GLY A 89 8.74 3.38 -7.37
C GLY A 89 9.34 4.75 -7.04
N LYS A 90 9.55 5.56 -8.08
CA LYS A 90 9.94 6.97 -7.98
C LYS A 90 8.93 7.82 -7.19
N ASN A 91 7.64 7.45 -7.21
CA ASN A 91 6.59 8.21 -6.53
C ASN A 91 6.38 7.83 -5.05
N VAL A 92 7.12 6.84 -4.54
CA VAL A 92 6.89 6.29 -3.20
C VAL A 92 7.75 7.05 -2.17
N PHE A 93 7.20 8.11 -1.58
CA PHE A 93 7.90 8.97 -0.62
C PHE A 93 7.54 8.66 0.84
N LEU A 94 6.33 8.15 1.08
CA LEU A 94 5.86 7.86 2.44
C LEU A 94 6.30 6.45 2.86
N ILE A 95 7.39 6.40 3.63
CA ILE A 95 7.95 5.14 4.17
C ILE A 95 7.97 5.19 5.70
N PRO A 96 6.95 4.64 6.38
CA PRO A 96 6.88 4.66 7.84
C PRO A 96 8.04 3.90 8.51
N LYS A 97 8.32 4.25 9.77
CA LYS A 97 9.27 3.51 10.61
C LYS A 97 8.91 2.02 10.69
N LYS A 98 9.92 1.15 10.74
CA LYS A 98 9.81 -0.32 10.85
C LYS A 98 9.24 -1.03 9.61
N THR A 99 9.06 -0.34 8.50
CA THR A 99 8.63 -0.93 7.20
C THR A 99 9.57 -2.04 6.74
N PHE A 100 10.88 -1.87 6.89
CA PHE A 100 11.90 -2.85 6.47
C PHE A 100 12.47 -3.68 7.63
N LYS A 101 11.85 -3.68 8.83
CA LYS A 101 12.44 -4.28 10.06
C LYS A 101 12.83 -5.76 9.92
N ARG A 102 12.16 -6.54 9.05
CA ARG A 102 12.45 -7.97 8.83
C ARG A 102 13.14 -8.28 7.51
N VAL A 103 13.42 -7.27 6.70
CA VAL A 103 14.08 -7.43 5.40
C VAL A 103 15.57 -7.61 5.65
N LYS A 104 16.12 -8.75 5.23
CA LYS A 104 17.57 -9.05 5.28
C LYS A 104 18.27 -8.86 3.93
N GLY A 105 17.52 -8.44 2.91
CA GLY A 105 17.99 -8.36 1.54
C GLY A 105 18.30 -6.93 1.09
N LYS A 106 17.95 -6.61 -0.15
CA LYS A 106 18.17 -5.31 -0.79
C LYS A 106 16.88 -4.49 -0.84
N VAL A 107 16.98 -3.21 -0.54
CA VAL A 107 15.94 -2.21 -0.80
C VAL A 107 16.49 -1.25 -1.84
N ILE A 108 15.83 -1.18 -2.98
CA ILE A 108 16.22 -0.34 -4.12
C ILE A 108 15.17 0.75 -4.23
N VAL A 109 15.60 1.99 -4.06
CA VAL A 109 14.73 3.17 -4.07
C VAL A 109 15.06 3.97 -5.33
N LYS A 110 14.04 4.24 -6.17
CA LYS A 110 14.18 4.95 -7.45
C LYS A 110 13.87 6.45 -7.36
N ASN A 111 13.85 7.01 -6.15
CA ASN A 111 13.44 8.39 -5.91
C ASN A 111 14.56 9.19 -5.24
N LYS A 112 14.33 10.51 -5.14
CA LYS A 112 15.27 11.47 -4.55
C LYS A 112 15.26 11.50 -3.01
N MET A 113 14.70 10.50 -2.31
CA MET A 113 14.72 10.48 -0.84
C MET A 113 16.16 10.39 -0.32
N THR A 114 16.41 10.94 0.87
CA THR A 114 17.72 10.79 1.50
C THR A 114 17.92 9.36 2.01
N TRP A 115 19.15 8.87 1.88
CA TRP A 115 19.55 7.55 2.41
C TRP A 115 19.17 7.38 3.88
N GLN A 116 19.35 8.44 4.68
CA GLN A 116 19.03 8.46 6.11
C GLN A 116 17.53 8.26 6.37
N ALA A 117 16.65 8.92 5.58
CA ALA A 117 15.21 8.78 5.72
C ALA A 117 14.75 7.33 5.51
N VAL A 118 15.31 6.65 4.50
CA VAL A 118 14.97 5.26 4.20
C VAL A 118 15.57 4.29 5.23
N LYS A 119 16.81 4.52 5.69
CA LYS A 119 17.45 3.67 6.73
C LYS A 119 16.70 3.67 8.05
N LYS A 120 16.15 4.82 8.48
CA LYS A 120 15.28 4.94 9.67
C LYS A 120 14.05 4.04 9.61
N SER A 121 13.65 3.60 8.41
CA SER A 121 12.49 2.73 8.20
C SER A 121 12.79 1.24 8.34
N GLY A 122 14.03 0.83 8.61
CA GLY A 122 14.37 -0.54 8.99
C GLY A 122 15.20 -0.65 10.26
N ASN A 123 15.96 -1.74 10.38
CA ASN A 123 16.84 -2.05 11.52
C ASN A 123 18.32 -2.10 11.12
N GLY A 124 18.69 -1.45 10.01
CA GLY A 124 20.06 -1.44 9.49
C GLY A 124 20.51 -2.70 8.73
N LYS A 125 19.82 -3.84 8.87
CA LYS A 125 20.25 -5.16 8.32
C LYS A 125 20.05 -5.36 6.82
N PHE A 126 19.41 -4.42 6.13
CA PHE A 126 19.21 -4.47 4.69
C PHE A 126 20.23 -3.58 3.97
N ARG A 127 20.61 -3.99 2.76
CA ARG A 127 21.42 -3.15 1.87
C ARG A 127 20.50 -2.15 1.18
N LEU A 128 20.72 -0.86 1.40
CA LEU A 128 20.00 0.21 0.71
C LEU A 128 20.78 0.59 -0.55
N MET A 129 20.08 0.68 -1.68
CA MET A 129 20.61 1.17 -2.95
C MET A 129 19.69 2.27 -3.47
N MET A 130 20.25 3.45 -3.68
CA MET A 130 19.55 4.58 -4.32
C MET A 130 19.84 4.52 -5.82
N LYS A 131 18.83 4.75 -6.65
CA LYS A 131 18.93 4.75 -8.13
C LYS A 131 18.16 5.92 -8.71
#